data_AF-A0A368RVD8-F1
#
_entry.id   AF-A0A368RVD8-F1
#
_cell.length_a   1.000
_cell.length_b   1.000
_cell.length_c   1.000
_cell.angle_alpha   90.00
_cell.angle_beta   90.00
_cell.angle_gamma   90.00
#
_symmetry.space_group_name_H-M   'P 1'
#
loop_
_entity.id
_entity.type
_entity.pdbx_description
1 polymer ?
#
loop_
_entity_poly.entity_id
_entity_poly.type
_entity_poly.pdbx_seq_one_letter_code
_entity_poly.pdbx_strand_id
1 'polypeptide(L)'
;MTNVLIIFEMNKDKDKRFILDPACTILKIGVNYNDLVSGGVISDVRLEPLLMMEKFDVLHKCNSASDEVKKAIILFAVNISEGIQIECIFKKILKPFDNHLRVFTLGEVLALKAKRYGYYSREYLRCLNFIIKRQPVLEI
;
A
#
# COMPACT_ATOMS: atom_id res chain seq x y z
N MET A 1 -2.59 -30.78 16.98
CA MET A 1 -2.70 -29.34 17.32
C MET A 1 -3.42 -28.67 16.17
N THR A 2 -4.64 -28.21 16.39
CA THR A 2 -5.41 -27.44 15.41
C THR A 2 -4.71 -26.09 15.22
N ASN A 3 -4.19 -25.82 14.03
CA ASN A 3 -3.70 -24.50 13.65
C ASN A 3 -4.90 -23.55 13.69
N VAL A 4 -5.05 -22.81 14.78
CA VAL A 4 -6.00 -21.72 14.85
C VAL A 4 -5.50 -20.65 13.89
N LEU A 5 -6.23 -20.45 12.80
CA LEU A 5 -5.98 -19.37 11.86
C LEU A 5 -6.23 -18.06 12.60
N ILE A 6 -5.17 -17.34 12.96
CA ILE A 6 -5.31 -16.02 13.56
C ILE A 6 -5.44 -15.02 12.42
N ILE A 7 -6.61 -14.42 12.28
CA ILE A 7 -6.89 -13.40 11.27
C ILE A 7 -6.57 -12.04 11.89
N PHE A 8 -5.90 -11.17 11.13
CA PHE A 8 -5.49 -9.85 11.61
C PHE A 8 -6.11 -8.74 10.78
N GLU A 9 -6.52 -7.67 11.45
CA GLU A 9 -7.00 -6.46 10.81
C GLU A 9 -6.19 -5.26 11.30
N MET A 10 -5.82 -4.35 10.39
CA MET A 10 -5.18 -3.10 10.78
C MET A 10 -6.18 -2.18 11.48
N ASN A 11 -5.75 -1.48 12.53
CA ASN A 11 -6.59 -0.53 13.23
C ASN A 11 -6.95 0.63 12.31
N LYS A 12 -8.18 0.61 11.78
CA LYS A 12 -8.72 1.67 10.96
C LYS A 12 -9.62 2.55 11.82
N ASP A 13 -9.47 3.87 11.70
CA ASP A 13 -10.41 4.82 12.29
C ASP A 13 -11.81 4.58 11.73
N LYS A 14 -12.66 3.88 12.51
CA LYS A 14 -14.12 3.97 12.64
C LYS A 14 -14.94 4.33 11.38
N ASP A 15 -14.59 3.83 10.19
CA ASP A 15 -15.48 3.95 9.03
C ASP A 15 -16.71 3.07 9.30
N LYS A 16 -17.87 3.71 9.48
CA LYS A 16 -19.13 3.03 9.87
C LYS A 16 -19.59 1.96 8.86
N ARG A 17 -18.99 1.92 7.67
CA ARG A 17 -19.30 0.97 6.60
C ARG A 17 -18.41 -0.28 6.61
N PHE A 18 -17.41 -0.34 7.50
CA PHE A 18 -16.56 -1.50 7.64
C PHE A 18 -17.07 -2.39 8.78
N ILE A 19 -17.39 -3.64 8.46
CA ILE A 19 -17.74 -4.67 9.46
C ILE A 19 -16.45 -5.43 9.76
N LEU A 20 -15.90 -5.23 10.96
CA LEU A 20 -14.76 -6.02 11.45
C LEU A 20 -15.22 -7.47 11.61
N ASP A 21 -14.40 -8.43 11.17
CA ASP A 21 -14.65 -9.82 11.53
C ASP A 21 -14.38 -9.99 13.04
N PRO A 22 -15.36 -10.44 13.84
CA PRO A 22 -15.19 -10.61 15.28
C PRO A 22 -14.12 -11.66 15.65
N ALA A 23 -13.70 -12.52 14.73
CA ALA A 23 -12.60 -13.46 14.91
C ALA A 23 -11.21 -12.81 14.72
N CYS A 24 -11.15 -11.57 14.23
CA CYS A 24 -9.89 -10.88 13.95
C CYS A 24 -9.25 -10.30 15.20
N THR A 25 -7.93 -10.44 15.29
CA THR A 25 -7.11 -9.65 16.22
C THR A 25 -6.75 -8.32 15.57
N ILE A 26 -7.12 -7.22 16.24
CA ILE A 26 -6.79 -5.88 15.75
C ILE A 26 -5.32 -5.57 16.00
N LEU A 27 -4.57 -5.37 14.92
CA LEU A 27 -3.21 -4.85 14.97
C LEU A 27 -3.28 -3.35 15.29
N LYS A 28 -2.61 -2.93 16.36
CA LYS A 28 -2.47 -1.51 16.76
C LYS A 28 -1.50 -0.75 15.83
N ILE A 29 -1.77 -0.79 14.53
CA ILE A 29 -1.00 -0.15 13.47
C ILE A 29 -1.98 0.68 12.65
N GLY A 30 -1.64 1.93 12.36
CA GLY A 30 -2.43 2.79 11.48
C GLY A 30 -2.32 2.37 10.01
N VAL A 31 -3.16 2.96 9.17
CA VAL A 31 -3.29 2.58 7.75
C VAL A 31 -2.43 3.42 6.79
N ASN A 32 -1.61 4.34 7.30
CA ASN A 32 -0.72 5.16 6.46
C ASN A 32 0.72 4.65 6.49
N TYR A 33 1.49 4.97 5.45
CA TYR A 33 2.91 4.60 5.41
C TYR A 33 3.73 5.16 6.59
N ASN A 34 3.36 6.33 7.13
CA ASN A 34 4.00 6.89 8.33
C ASN A 34 3.80 6.03 9.59
N ASP A 35 2.73 5.23 9.63
CA ASP A 35 2.43 4.32 10.74
C ASP A 35 3.20 2.99 10.60
N LEU A 36 3.68 2.70 9.38
CA LEU A 36 4.33 1.45 9.01
C LEU A 36 5.86 1.57 8.97
N VAL A 37 6.39 2.73 8.56
CA VAL A 37 7.83 2.99 8.45
C VAL A 37 8.12 4.45 8.81
N SER A 38 9.29 4.68 9.43
CA SER A 38 9.73 6.02 9.81
C SER A 38 9.68 6.99 8.62
N GLY A 39 9.00 8.12 8.81
CA GLY A 39 8.81 9.16 7.79
C GLY A 39 8.01 8.72 6.55
N GLY A 40 7.41 7.53 6.56
CA GLY A 40 6.70 6.99 5.40
C GLY A 40 7.61 6.80 4.18
N VAL A 41 8.90 6.50 4.42
CA VAL A 41 9.89 6.31 3.37
C VAL A 41 9.72 4.92 2.75
N ILE A 42 9.11 4.88 1.57
CA ILE A 42 8.83 3.64 0.81
C ILE A 42 9.63 3.52 -0.49
N SER A 43 10.58 4.42 -0.73
CA SER A 43 11.42 4.43 -1.96
C SER A 43 12.22 3.15 -2.14
N ASP A 44 12.63 2.52 -1.03
CA ASP A 44 13.50 1.33 -1.06
C ASP A 44 12.72 0.02 -1.07
N VAL A 45 11.38 0.09 -1.11
CA VAL A 45 10.54 -1.10 -1.22
C VAL A 45 10.87 -1.83 -2.51
N ARG A 46 11.28 -3.09 -2.38
CA ARG A 46 11.56 -3.97 -3.51
C ARG A 46 10.27 -4.31 -4.24
N LEU A 47 10.33 -4.28 -5.55
CA LEU A 47 9.22 -4.65 -6.43
C LEU A 47 9.54 -6.02 -7.00
N GLU A 48 9.22 -7.08 -6.26
CA GLU A 48 9.67 -8.43 -6.61
C GLU A 48 8.69 -9.50 -6.11
N PRO A 49 8.17 -10.37 -7.00
CA PRO A 49 7.21 -11.41 -6.64
C PRO A 49 7.74 -12.46 -5.66
N LEU A 50 9.02 -12.85 -5.78
CA LEU A 50 9.63 -13.85 -4.89
C LEU A 50 9.65 -13.37 -3.44
N LEU A 51 10.05 -12.12 -3.22
CA LEU A 51 10.05 -11.50 -1.90
C LEU A 51 8.64 -11.39 -1.30
N MET A 52 7.62 -11.20 -2.13
CA MET A 52 6.23 -11.23 -1.66
C MET A 52 5.82 -12.60 -1.13
N MET A 53 6.26 -13.69 -1.76
CA MET A 53 6.01 -15.05 -1.25
C MET A 53 6.69 -15.27 0.11
N GLU A 54 7.95 -14.85 0.26
CA GLU A 54 8.65 -14.91 1.55
C GLU A 54 7.96 -14.09 2.64
N LYS A 55 7.46 -12.89 2.28
CA LYS A 55 6.75 -12.04 3.24
C LYS A 55 5.32 -12.49 3.51
N PHE A 56 4.68 -13.23 2.61
CA PHE A 56 3.41 -13.89 2.89
C PHE A 56 3.57 -14.87 4.07
N ASP A 57 4.66 -15.62 4.09
CA ASP A 57 4.99 -16.54 5.18
C ASP A 57 5.14 -15.83 6.53
N VAL A 58 5.73 -14.63 6.54
CA VAL A 58 5.80 -13.77 7.73
C VAL A 58 4.40 -13.36 8.19
N LEU A 59 3.54 -12.89 7.28
CA LEU A 59 2.16 -12.50 7.60
C LEU A 59 1.31 -13.68 8.08
N HIS A 60 1.57 -14.87 7.55
CA HIS A 60 0.85 -16.08 7.92
C HIS A 60 1.23 -16.60 9.33
N LYS A 61 2.51 -16.47 9.72
CA LYS A 61 3.04 -17.04 10.96
C LYS A 61 3.08 -16.05 12.13
N CYS A 62 3.16 -14.75 11.87
CA CYS A 62 3.31 -13.74 12.91
C CYS A 62 1.96 -13.28 13.46
N ASN A 63 1.88 -13.14 14.79
CA ASN A 63 0.68 -12.72 15.51
C ASN A 63 0.77 -11.37 16.21
N SER A 64 1.75 -10.53 15.82
CA SER A 64 2.01 -9.25 16.47
C SER A 64 2.46 -8.19 15.47
N ALA A 65 2.36 -6.92 15.88
CA ALA A 65 2.73 -5.75 15.10
C ALA A 65 4.26 -5.52 15.02
N SER A 66 5.02 -6.57 14.69
CA SER A 66 6.48 -6.51 14.56
C SER A 66 6.90 -5.66 13.36
N ASP A 67 8.15 -5.20 13.35
CA ASP A 67 8.70 -4.46 12.22
C ASP A 67 8.71 -5.28 10.93
N GLU A 68 8.84 -6.61 11.04
CA GLU A 68 8.78 -7.49 9.88
C GLU A 68 7.38 -7.63 9.30
N VAL A 69 6.35 -7.64 10.16
CA VAL A 69 4.95 -7.58 9.72
C VAL A 69 4.67 -6.23 9.04
N LYS A 70 5.14 -5.11 9.60
CA LYS A 70 4.99 -3.80 8.97
C LYS A 70 5.67 -3.74 7.59
N LYS A 71 6.91 -4.24 7.48
CA LYS A 71 7.63 -4.32 6.20
C LYS A 71 6.89 -5.20 5.18
N ALA A 72 6.32 -6.32 5.63
CA ALA A 72 5.50 -7.18 4.78
C ALA A 72 4.23 -6.45 4.30
N ILE A 73 3.50 -5.78 5.19
CA ILE A 73 2.32 -4.97 4.83
C ILE A 73 2.69 -3.91 3.78
N ILE A 74 3.79 -3.17 3.98
CA ILE A 74 4.26 -2.17 3.00
C ILE A 74 4.55 -2.82 1.66
N LEU A 75 5.26 -3.95 1.65
CA LEU A 75 5.61 -4.67 0.42
C LEU A 75 4.35 -5.04 -0.37
N PHE A 76 3.34 -5.60 0.30
CA PHE A 76 2.06 -5.96 -0.31
C PHE A 76 1.27 -4.73 -0.77
N ALA A 77 1.21 -3.67 0.03
CA ALA A 77 0.53 -2.43 -0.33
C ALA A 77 1.12 -1.84 -1.63
N VAL A 78 2.44 -1.76 -1.73
CA VAL A 78 3.12 -1.21 -2.91
C VAL A 78 2.97 -2.13 -4.13
N ASN A 79 3.21 -3.45 -3.97
CA ASN A 79 3.22 -4.37 -5.11
C ASN A 79 1.82 -4.72 -5.62
N ILE A 80 0.76 -4.52 -4.83
CA ILE A 80 -0.62 -4.82 -5.24
C ILE A 80 -1.42 -3.53 -5.36
N SER A 81 -1.73 -2.88 -4.24
CA SER A 81 -2.66 -1.75 -4.19
C SER A 81 -2.14 -0.56 -5.02
N GLU A 82 -0.90 -0.16 -4.82
CA GLU A 82 -0.31 0.95 -5.59
C GLU A 82 -0.06 0.55 -7.05
N GLY A 83 0.30 -0.70 -7.32
CA GLY A 83 0.39 -1.24 -8.67
C GLY A 83 -0.94 -1.12 -9.44
N ILE A 84 -2.06 -1.47 -8.82
CA ILE A 84 -3.39 -1.33 -9.42
C ILE A 84 -3.73 0.14 -9.68
N GLN A 85 -3.39 1.04 -8.75
CA GLN A 85 -3.75 2.46 -8.84
C GLN A 85 -2.86 3.27 -9.79
N ILE A 86 -1.59 2.89 -9.95
CA ILE A 86 -0.57 3.68 -10.63
C ILE A 86 0.15 2.81 -11.68
N GLU A 87 -0.21 3.00 -12.94
CA GLU A 87 0.32 2.21 -14.07
C GLU A 87 1.86 2.19 -14.12
N CYS A 88 2.54 3.30 -13.79
CA CYS A 88 4.00 3.34 -13.76
C CYS A 88 4.62 2.41 -12.70
N ILE A 89 3.94 2.21 -11.57
CA ILE A 89 4.35 1.26 -10.53
C ILE A 89 4.11 -0.16 -11.05
N PHE A 90 2.95 -0.44 -11.64
CA PHE A 90 2.66 -1.73 -12.27
C PHE A 90 3.70 -2.13 -13.31
N LYS A 91 4.00 -1.24 -14.27
CA LYS A 91 5.05 -1.46 -15.28
C LYS A 91 6.42 -1.76 -14.67
N LYS A 92 6.72 -1.20 -13.49
CA LYS A 92 7.99 -1.47 -12.79
C LYS A 92 7.98 -2.82 -12.06
N ILE A 93 6.84 -3.24 -11.52
CA ILE A 93 6.61 -4.56 -10.93
C ILE A 93 6.73 -5.68 -11.97
N LEU A 94 6.39 -5.40 -13.24
CA LEU A 94 6.53 -6.39 -14.33
C LEU A 94 7.99 -6.67 -14.71
N LYS A 95 8.91 -5.70 -14.53
CA LYS A 95 10.32 -5.85 -14.96
C LYS A 95 11.05 -7.06 -14.37
N PRO A 96 10.91 -7.41 -13.08
CA PRO A 96 11.49 -8.63 -12.53
C PRO A 96 11.02 -9.93 -13.20
N PHE A 97 9.81 -9.96 -13.78
CA PHE A 97 9.32 -11.13 -14.53
C PHE A 97 10.07 -11.29 -15.86
N ASP A 98 10.48 -10.18 -16.47
CA ASP A 98 11.26 -10.19 -17.72
C ASP A 98 12.77 -10.32 -17.49
N ASN A 99 13.25 -9.94 -16.29
CA ASN A 99 14.69 -9.88 -15.98
C ASN A 99 14.96 -10.27 -14.52
N HIS A 100 15.02 -11.58 -14.27
CA HIS A 100 15.20 -12.17 -12.94
C HIS A 100 16.55 -11.85 -12.26
N LEU A 101 17.52 -11.27 -12.97
CA LEU A 101 18.85 -10.97 -12.43
C LEU A 101 18.97 -9.56 -11.83
N ARG A 102 17.92 -8.72 -11.95
CA ARG A 102 17.96 -7.34 -11.45
C ARG A 102 16.95 -7.13 -10.33
N VAL A 103 17.46 -6.55 -9.23
CA VAL A 103 16.62 -6.05 -8.15
C VAL A 103 16.08 -4.68 -8.53
N PHE A 104 14.76 -4.52 -8.46
CA PHE A 104 14.09 -3.25 -8.69
C PHE A 104 13.49 -2.73 -7.38
N THR A 105 13.74 -1.46 -7.06
CA THR A 105 13.11 -0.76 -5.94
C THR A 105 12.09 0.26 -6.47
N LEU A 106 11.15 0.69 -5.64
CA LEU A 106 10.12 1.67 -6.04
C LEU A 106 10.73 2.97 -6.56
N GLY A 107 11.71 3.53 -5.84
CA GLY A 107 12.36 4.80 -6.12
C GLY A 107 11.52 6.01 -5.68
N GLU A 108 12.17 7.15 -5.46
CA GLU A 108 11.58 8.34 -4.84
C GLU A 108 10.38 8.90 -5.62
N VAL A 109 10.49 8.99 -6.95
CA VAL A 109 9.43 9.57 -7.80
C VAL A 109 8.14 8.76 -7.71
N LEU A 110 8.24 7.43 -7.76
CA LEU A 110 7.07 6.56 -7.66
C LEU A 110 6.54 6.47 -6.22
N ALA A 111 7.42 6.50 -5.23
CA ALA A 111 7.05 6.61 -3.82
C ALA A 111 6.22 7.87 -3.55
N LEU A 112 6.60 9.01 -4.13
CA LEU A 112 5.85 10.26 -4.02
C LEU A 112 4.46 10.15 -4.67
N LYS A 113 4.37 9.52 -5.85
CA LYS A 113 3.09 9.28 -6.53
C LYS A 113 2.14 8.41 -5.69
N ALA A 114 2.63 7.31 -5.14
CA ALA A 114 1.87 6.45 -4.23
C ALA A 114 1.33 7.24 -3.03
N LYS A 115 2.22 7.93 -2.31
CA LYS A 115 1.87 8.75 -1.13
C LYS A 115 0.86 9.86 -1.43
N ARG A 116 0.85 10.40 -2.65
CA ARG A 116 -0.01 11.52 -3.05
C ARG A 116 -1.19 11.11 -3.93
N TYR A 117 -1.42 9.82 -4.16
CA TYR A 117 -2.48 9.33 -5.05
C TYR A 117 -3.83 9.97 -4.72
N GLY A 118 -4.27 9.86 -3.46
CA GLY A 118 -5.55 10.45 -3.02
C GLY A 118 -5.61 11.97 -3.11
N TYR A 119 -4.49 12.68 -2.99
CA TYR A 119 -4.43 14.13 -3.24
C TYR A 119 -4.63 14.43 -4.72
N TYR A 120 -3.90 13.76 -5.62
CA TYR A 120 -4.02 13.96 -7.05
C TYR A 120 -5.42 13.59 -7.57
N SER A 121 -6.02 12.52 -7.06
CA SER A 121 -7.41 12.16 -7.41
C SER A 121 -8.40 13.27 -7.02
N ARG A 122 -8.25 13.86 -5.83
CA ARG A 122 -9.12 14.97 -5.39
C ARG A 122 -8.92 16.21 -6.25
N GLU A 123 -7.69 16.57 -6.57
CA GLU A 123 -7.40 17.71 -7.45
C GLU A 123 -8.00 17.51 -8.85
N TYR A 124 -7.87 16.31 -9.42
CA TYR A 124 -8.48 15.99 -10.71
C TYR A 124 -10.01 16.11 -10.68
N LEU A 125 -10.66 15.55 -9.66
CA LEU A 125 -12.11 15.67 -9.46
C LEU A 125 -12.56 17.12 -9.23
N ARG A 126 -11.74 17.92 -8.53
CA ARG A 126 -11.98 19.35 -8.31
C ARG A 126 -11.97 20.11 -9.63
N CYS A 127 -10.98 19.86 -10.49
CA CYS A 127 -10.91 20.43 -11.84
C CYS A 127 -12.11 20.02 -12.70
N LEU A 128 -12.50 18.74 -12.69
CA LEU A 128 -13.70 18.27 -13.40
C LEU A 128 -14.97 18.96 -12.90
N ASN A 129 -15.12 19.13 -11.59
CA ASN A 129 -16.26 19.83 -11.01
C ASN A 129 -16.32 21.31 -11.45
N PHE A 130 -15.17 22.00 -11.56
CA PHE A 130 -15.14 23.36 -12.13
C PHE A 130 -15.62 23.40 -13.57
N ILE A 131 -15.16 22.47 -14.40
CA ILE A 131 -15.58 22.34 -15.81
C ILE A 131 -17.10 22.10 -15.90
N ILE A 132 -17.62 21.14 -15.14
CA ILE A 132 -19.06 20.80 -15.13
C ILE A 132 -19.90 22.02 -14.71
N LYS A 133 -19.42 22.80 -13.72
CA LYS A 133 -20.10 24.00 -13.22
C LYS A 133 -19.85 25.25 -14.06
N ARG A 134 -19.10 25.15 -15.17
CA ARG A 134 -18.68 26.29 -16.01
C ARG A 134 -17.98 27.40 -15.21
N GLN A 135 -17.26 27.02 -14.16
CA GLN A 135 -16.45 27.93 -13.36
C GLN A 135 -15.03 27.97 -13.94
N PRO A 136 -14.33 29.11 -13.84
CA PRO A 136 -12.93 29.18 -14.26
C PRO A 136 -12.11 28.16 -13.46
N VAL A 137 -11.36 27.32 -14.17
CA VAL A 137 -10.36 26.47 -13.54
C VAL A 137 -9.23 27.39 -13.09
N LEU A 138 -9.05 27.52 -11.78
CA LEU A 138 -7.87 28.20 -11.24
C LEU A 138 -6.64 27.37 -11.66
N GLU A 139 -5.72 27.98 -12.41
CA GLU A 139 -4.41 27.37 -12.68
C GLU A 139 -3.75 27.05 -11.33
N ILE A 140 -3.27 25.81 -11.18
CA ILE A 140 -2.60 25.29 -9.98
C ILE A 140 -1.11 25.16 -10.29
#